data_AF-A0A966MFT8-F1
#
_entry.id   AF-A0A966MFT8-F1
#
_cell.length_a   1.000
_cell.length_b   1.000
_cell.length_c   1.000
_cell.angle_alpha   90.00
_cell.angle_beta   90.00
_cell.angle_gamma   90.00
#
_symmetry.space_group_name_H-M   'P 1'
#
loop_
_entity.id
_entity.type
_entity.pdbx_description
1 polymer ?
#
loop_
_entity_poly.entity_id
_entity_poly.type
_entity_poly.pdbx_seq_one_letter_code
_entity_poly.pdbx_strand_id
1 'polypeptide(L)'
;MSMQNKQNAYVLPFEELRVGDVESVGGKNSSLGEMISQLASAGVRVPTGFATTSVAFRDFLKHNQLDQKISERLAKLNVDDVRALAEAGAEIRSWIEGAAFQPQLEADIRAA
;
A
#
# COMPACT_ATOMS: atom_id res chain seq x y z
N MET A 1 13.47 10.80 -12.41
CA MET A 1 12.03 10.73 -12.74
C MET A 1 11.35 12.04 -12.34
N SER A 2 10.43 12.56 -13.15
CA SER A 2 9.65 13.76 -12.80
C SER A 2 8.61 13.44 -11.72
N MET A 3 8.19 14.41 -10.90
CA MET A 3 7.14 14.25 -9.87
C MET A 3 5.84 13.65 -10.42
N GLN A 4 5.51 13.88 -11.69
CA GLN A 4 4.33 13.31 -12.36
C GLN A 4 4.40 11.79 -12.54
N ASN A 5 5.59 11.18 -12.62
CA ASN A 5 5.71 9.72 -12.78
C ASN A 5 5.43 8.94 -11.49
N LYS A 6 5.69 9.53 -10.31
CA LYS A 6 5.45 8.86 -9.02
C LYS A 6 3.97 8.65 -8.72
N GLN A 7 3.11 9.54 -9.21
CA GLN A 7 1.67 9.51 -8.90
C GLN A 7 0.95 8.32 -9.53
N ASN A 8 1.49 7.74 -10.61
CA ASN A 8 0.90 6.59 -11.30
C ASN A 8 1.72 5.30 -11.14
N ALA A 9 2.87 5.36 -10.45
CA ALA A 9 3.69 4.18 -10.23
C ALA A 9 3.03 3.24 -9.22
N TYR A 10 3.12 1.92 -9.46
CA TYR A 10 2.63 0.92 -8.52
C TYR A 10 3.66 0.53 -7.47
N VAL A 11 4.94 0.61 -7.83
CA VAL A 11 6.07 0.32 -6.96
C VAL A 11 7.08 1.48 -7.04
N LEU A 12 7.63 1.87 -5.89
CA LEU A 12 8.65 2.91 -5.78
C LEU A 12 9.84 2.40 -4.94
N PRO A 13 11.09 2.53 -5.42
CA PRO A 13 12.27 2.22 -4.63
C PRO A 13 12.36 3.13 -3.39
N PHE A 14 12.83 2.60 -2.27
CA PHE A 14 12.92 3.36 -1.03
C PHE A 14 13.83 4.59 -1.13
N GLU A 15 14.88 4.53 -1.94
CA GLU A 15 15.83 5.63 -2.20
C GLU A 15 15.16 6.84 -2.85
N GLU A 16 14.04 6.63 -3.55
CA GLU A 16 13.29 7.68 -4.19
C GLU A 16 12.26 8.33 -3.26
N LEU A 17 11.93 7.70 -2.12
CA LEU A 17 10.89 8.18 -1.21
C LEU A 17 11.37 9.38 -0.37
N ARG A 18 10.46 10.32 -0.14
CA ARG A 18 10.67 11.51 0.71
C ARG A 18 9.51 11.70 1.69
N VAL A 19 9.67 12.61 2.65
CA VAL A 19 8.63 12.97 3.64
C VAL A 19 7.34 13.48 2.97
N GLY A 20 7.44 14.05 1.77
CA GLY A 20 6.28 14.49 0.98
C GLY A 20 5.47 13.35 0.35
N ASP A 21 5.98 12.12 0.33
CA ASP A 21 5.35 10.97 -0.34
C ASP A 21 4.36 10.22 0.59
N VAL A 22 3.93 10.80 1.72
CA VAL A 22 3.04 10.13 2.69
C VAL A 22 1.70 9.71 2.05
N GLU A 23 1.13 10.51 1.16
CA GLU A 23 -0.14 10.18 0.49
C GLU A 23 -0.01 9.01 -0.50
N SER A 24 1.17 8.83 -1.09
CA SER A 24 1.44 7.79 -2.07
C SER A 24 1.88 6.48 -1.42
N VAL A 25 2.69 6.50 -0.35
CA VAL A 25 3.26 5.27 0.23
C VAL A 25 3.01 5.08 1.74
N GLY A 26 2.36 6.04 2.40
CA GLY A 26 2.10 6.03 3.83
C GLY A 26 3.29 6.50 4.68
N GLY A 27 3.01 6.85 5.94
CA GLY A 27 4.01 7.45 6.84
C GLY A 27 5.22 6.57 7.16
N LYS A 28 5.06 5.25 7.18
CA LYS A 28 6.16 4.31 7.46
C LYS A 28 7.19 4.30 6.34
N ASN A 29 6.75 4.10 5.10
CA ASN A 29 7.63 4.05 3.93
C ASN A 29 8.27 5.42 3.66
N SER A 30 7.50 6.50 3.84
CA SER A 30 8.01 7.87 3.73
C SER A 30 9.12 8.16 4.76
N SER A 31 8.94 7.73 6.01
CA SER A 31 9.98 7.85 7.05
C SER A 31 11.22 6.99 6.74
N LEU A 32 11.03 5.81 6.15
CA LEU A 32 12.14 4.94 5.75
C LEU A 32 13.00 5.59 4.65
N GLY A 33 12.37 6.21 3.65
CA GLY A 33 13.07 6.98 2.62
C GLY A 33 13.87 8.16 3.18
N GLU A 34 13.30 8.88 4.15
CA GLU A 34 14.03 9.94 4.86
C GLU A 34 15.23 9.38 5.62
N MET A 35 15.08 8.26 6.33
CA MET A 35 16.22 7.63 7.03
C MET A 35 17.34 7.22 6.06
N ILE A 36 17.00 6.63 4.90
CA ILE A 36 17.98 6.27 3.87
C ILE A 36 18.71 7.52 3.35
N SER A 37 17.97 8.58 3.02
CA SER A 37 18.57 9.78 2.44
C SER A 37 19.41 10.59 3.43
N GLN A 38 18.98 10.71 4.68
CA GLN A 38 19.60 11.58 5.67
C GLN A 38 20.68 10.87 6.50
N LEU A 39 20.44 9.60 6.89
CA LEU A 39 21.29 8.90 7.86
C LEU A 39 22.41 8.08 7.21
N ALA A 40 22.39 7.91 5.88
CA ALA A 40 23.49 7.27 5.16
C ALA A 40 24.83 7.99 5.41
N SER A 41 24.81 9.33 5.49
CA SER A 41 25.98 10.15 5.80
C SER A 41 26.51 9.95 7.24
N ALA A 42 25.63 9.52 8.16
CA ALA A 42 25.96 9.22 9.55
C ALA A 42 26.39 7.76 9.76
N GLY A 43 26.58 6.98 8.69
CA GLY A 43 27.00 5.58 8.76
C GLY A 43 25.91 4.60 9.17
N VAL A 44 24.66 5.06 9.32
CA VAL A 44 23.51 4.19 9.61
C VAL A 44 23.12 3.44 8.35
N ARG A 45 23.10 2.11 8.41
CA ARG A 45 22.69 1.27 7.29
C ARG A 45 21.22 0.90 7.43
N VAL A 46 20.41 1.40 6.50
CA VAL A 46 19.00 1.01 6.37
C VAL A 46 18.88 0.04 5.19
N PRO A 47 18.19 -1.11 5.34
CA PRO A 47 17.94 -2.00 4.22
C PRO A 47 17.20 -1.31 3.07
N THR A 48 17.64 -1.58 1.84
CA THR A 48 16.94 -1.17 0.62
C THR A 48 15.74 -2.08 0.34
N GLY A 49 14.93 -1.70 -0.64
CA GLY A 49 13.72 -2.37 -1.06
C GLY A 49 12.79 -1.38 -1.76
N PHE A 50 11.49 -1.69 -1.74
CA PHE A 50 10.48 -0.90 -2.41
C PHE A 50 9.19 -0.81 -1.61
N ALA A 51 8.41 0.23 -1.89
CA ALA A 51 7.05 0.41 -1.40
C ALA A 51 6.05 0.21 -2.55
N THR A 52 4.96 -0.51 -2.27
CA THR A 52 3.76 -0.40 -3.11
C THR A 52 3.05 0.91 -2.81
N THR A 53 2.35 1.46 -3.81
CA THR A 53 1.66 2.75 -3.67
C THR A 53 0.18 2.60 -3.33
N SER A 54 -0.42 3.69 -2.86
CA SER A 54 -1.86 3.79 -2.60
C SER A 54 -2.68 3.67 -3.88
N VAL A 55 -2.11 4.02 -5.04
CA VAL A 55 -2.74 3.79 -6.35
C VAL A 55 -2.75 2.29 -6.68
N ALA A 56 -1.63 1.58 -6.52
CA ALA A 56 -1.59 0.12 -6.68
C ALA A 56 -2.67 -0.58 -5.82
N PHE A 57 -2.80 -0.17 -4.56
CA PHE A 57 -3.81 -0.74 -3.66
C PHE A 57 -5.25 -0.42 -4.11
N ARG A 58 -5.55 0.83 -4.48
CA ARG A 58 -6.88 1.22 -4.97
C ARG A 58 -7.26 0.46 -6.24
N ASP A 59 -6.33 0.33 -7.18
CA ASP A 59 -6.56 -0.40 -8.41
C ASP A 59 -6.72 -1.90 -8.15
N PHE A 60 -6.01 -2.45 -7.14
CA PHE A 60 -6.12 -3.86 -6.77
C PHE A 60 -7.51 -4.19 -6.26
N LEU A 61 -8.07 -3.33 -5.40
CA LEU A 61 -9.45 -3.50 -4.94
C LEU A 61 -10.45 -3.40 -6.10
N LYS A 62 -10.28 -2.43 -7.01
CA LYS A 62 -11.15 -2.26 -8.19
C LYS A 62 -11.08 -3.44 -9.14
N HIS A 63 -9.87 -3.94 -9.43
CA HIS A 63 -9.66 -5.08 -10.32
C HIS A 63 -10.43 -6.32 -9.84
N ASN A 64 -10.46 -6.52 -8.53
CA ASN A 64 -11.14 -7.65 -7.89
C ASN A 64 -12.58 -7.33 -7.45
N GLN A 65 -13.12 -6.16 -7.81
CA GLN A 65 -14.47 -5.69 -7.41
C GLN A 65 -14.70 -5.74 -5.88
N LEU A 66 -13.63 -5.57 -5.11
CA LEU A 66 -13.64 -5.64 -3.66
C LEU A 66 -14.03 -4.32 -3.01
N ASP A 67 -13.82 -3.20 -3.69
CA ASP A 67 -14.17 -1.86 -3.21
C ASP A 67 -15.66 -1.76 -2.83
N GLN A 68 -16.55 -2.14 -3.75
CA GLN A 68 -17.98 -2.14 -3.50
C GLN A 68 -18.37 -3.19 -2.46
N LYS A 69 -17.84 -4.42 -2.57
CA LYS A 69 -18.15 -5.53 -1.67
C LYS A 69 -17.79 -5.22 -0.21
N ILE A 70 -16.61 -4.62 0.01
CA ILE A 70 -16.15 -4.20 1.34
C ILE A 70 -17.03 -3.06 1.86
N SER A 71 -17.34 -2.06 1.03
CA SER A 71 -18.19 -0.94 1.42
C SER A 71 -19.58 -1.41 1.87
N GLU A 72 -20.21 -2.30 1.12
CA GLU A 72 -21.51 -2.88 1.47
C GLU A 72 -21.47 -3.69 2.77
N ARG A 73 -20.39 -4.45 2.99
CA ARG A 73 -20.19 -5.22 4.22
C ARG A 73 -20.03 -4.34 5.46
N LEU A 74 -19.39 -3.19 5.30
CA LEU A 74 -19.14 -2.24 6.38
C LEU A 74 -20.34 -1.32 6.62
N ALA A 75 -21.13 -0.99 5.61
CA ALA A 75 -22.29 -0.08 5.73
C ALA A 75 -23.35 -0.55 6.75
N LYS A 76 -23.42 -1.85 7.02
CA LYS A 76 -24.36 -2.48 7.95
C LYS A 76 -23.73 -2.84 9.30
N LEU A 77 -22.44 -2.59 9.47
CA LEU A 77 -21.69 -3.03 10.65
C LEU A 77 -21.86 -2.04 11.80
N ASN A 78 -22.36 -2.53 12.94
CA ASN A 78 -22.20 -1.83 14.20
C ASN A 78 -20.78 -2.11 14.75
N VAL A 79 -19.94 -1.08 14.84
CA VAL A 79 -18.55 -1.21 15.31
C VAL A 79 -18.43 -1.43 16.83
N ASP A 80 -19.48 -1.10 17.60
CA ASP A 80 -19.52 -1.36 19.04
C ASP A 80 -19.84 -2.83 19.35
N ASP A 81 -20.37 -3.58 18.37
CA ASP A 81 -20.49 -5.03 18.46
C ASP A 81 -19.16 -5.68 18.05
N VAL A 82 -18.34 -5.97 19.06
CA VAL A 82 -16.99 -6.55 18.89
C VAL A 82 -17.03 -7.90 18.16
N ARG A 83 -18.11 -8.68 18.30
CA ARG A 83 -18.23 -9.97 17.59
C ARG A 83 -18.51 -9.74 16.11
N ALA A 84 -19.49 -8.90 15.79
CA ALA A 84 -19.80 -8.54 14.42
C ALA A 84 -18.60 -7.88 13.71
N LEU A 85 -17.82 -7.08 14.43
CA LEU A 85 -16.59 -6.45 13.94
C LEU A 85 -15.51 -7.49 13.63
N ALA A 86 -15.30 -8.46 14.51
CA ALA A 86 -14.32 -9.53 14.30
C ALA A 86 -14.68 -10.39 13.08
N GLU A 87 -15.97 -10.75 12.93
CA GLU A 87 -16.49 -11.50 11.78
C GLU A 87 -16.32 -10.70 10.48
N ALA A 88 -16.68 -9.42 10.48
CA ALA A 88 -16.50 -8.53 9.32
C ALA A 88 -15.04 -8.44 8.89
N GLY A 89 -14.15 -8.26 9.86
CA GLY A 89 -12.72 -8.18 9.60
C GLY A 89 -12.16 -9.49 9.03
N ALA A 90 -12.60 -10.64 9.56
CA ALA A 90 -12.17 -11.96 9.06
C ALA A 90 -12.63 -12.19 7.62
N GLU A 91 -13.88 -11.87 7.32
CA GLU A 91 -14.46 -12.01 5.99
C GLU A 91 -13.75 -11.11 4.95
N ILE A 92 -13.55 -9.83 5.28
CA ILE A 92 -12.85 -8.87 4.41
C ILE A 92 -11.40 -9.31 4.16
N ARG A 93 -10.68 -9.78 5.20
CA ARG A 93 -9.32 -10.30 5.04
C ARG A 93 -9.29 -11.50 4.10
N SER A 94 -10.22 -12.45 4.25
CA SER A 94 -10.31 -13.61 3.37
C SER A 94 -10.54 -13.22 1.90
N TRP A 95 -11.34 -12.18 1.62
CA TRP A 95 -11.51 -11.68 0.26
C TRP A 95 -10.24 -11.07 -0.31
N ILE A 96 -9.50 -10.31 0.50
CA ILE A 96 -8.23 -9.69 0.08
C ILE A 96 -7.16 -10.74 -0.16
N GLU A 97 -7.04 -11.75 0.71
CA GLU A 97 -6.07 -12.84 0.60
C GLU A 97 -6.34 -13.74 -0.62
N GLY A 98 -7.61 -13.90 -1.01
CA GLY A 98 -8.01 -14.67 -2.18
C GLY A 98 -8.01 -13.90 -3.51
N ALA A 99 -7.73 -12.60 -3.49
CA ALA A 99 -7.75 -11.75 -4.68
C ALA A 99 -6.44 -11.80 -5.47
N ALA A 100 -6.54 -11.64 -6.79
CA ALA A 100 -5.39 -11.70 -7.69
C ALA A 100 -4.76 -10.32 -7.87
N PHE A 101 -3.44 -10.27 -7.99
CA PHE A 101 -2.76 -9.07 -8.45
C PHE A 101 -3.05 -8.82 -9.93
N GLN A 102 -3.12 -7.55 -10.31
CA GLN A 102 -3.14 -7.18 -11.72
C GLN A 102 -1.80 -7.56 -12.35
N PRO A 103 -1.77 -7.98 -13.63
CA PRO A 103 -0.52 -8.35 -14.29
C PRO A 103 0.58 -7.29 -14.20
N GLN A 104 0.21 -6.00 -14.28
CA GLN A 104 1.15 -4.89 -14.14
C GLN A 104 1.74 -4.79 -12.73
N LEU A 105 0.91 -4.89 -11.68
CA LEU A 105 1.39 -4.83 -10.29
C LEU A 105 2.33 -6.01 -9.99
N GLU A 106 1.99 -7.21 -10.46
CA GLU A 106 2.86 -8.37 -10.30
C GLU A 106 4.19 -8.19 -11.04
N ALA A 107 4.17 -7.69 -12.28
CA ALA A 107 5.37 -7.43 -13.05
C ALA A 107 6.27 -6.39 -12.37
N ASP A 108 5.70 -5.29 -11.87
CA ASP A 108 6.43 -4.22 -11.18
C ASP A 108 7.06 -4.74 -9.88
N ILE A 109 6.36 -5.56 -9.10
CA ILE A 109 6.90 -6.19 -7.88
C ILE A 109 8.06 -7.15 -8.20
N ARG A 110 7.96 -7.93 -9.28
CA ARG A 110 9.01 -8.88 -9.69
C ARG A 110 10.26 -8.19 -10.23
N ALA A 111 10.12 -6.97 -10.76
CA ALA A 111 11.20 -6.19 -11.35
C ALA A 111 11.89 -5.23 -10.35
N ALA A 112 11.35 -5.09 -9.14
CA ALA A 112 11.81 -4.16 -8.12
C ALA A 112 13.01 -4.65 -7.31
#